data_AF-A0A7C4LYN7-F1
#
_entry.id   AF-A0A7C4LYN7-F1
#
_cell.length_a   1.000
_cell.length_b   1.000
_cell.length_c   1.000
_cell.angle_alpha   90.00
_cell.angle_beta   90.00
_cell.angle_gamma   90.00
#
_symmetry.space_group_name_H-M   'P 1'
#
loop_
_entity.id
_entity.type
_entity.pdbx_description
1 polymer ?
#
loop_
_entity_poly.entity_id
_entity_poly.type
_entity_poly.pdbx_seq_one_letter_code
_entity_poly.pdbx_strand_id
1 'polypeptide(L)' 'RRTFGKIKFDQIMATGASYVIAPCHNCHSQIHDLAEHYEGGYHTVHLWTILCLAMGILGENERSYLGPDLAEMGL' A
#
# COMPACT_ATOMS: atom_id res chain seq x y z
N ARG A 1 -16.91 11.36 -4.59
CA ARG A 1 -15.98 10.86 -3.54
C ARG A 1 -14.52 10.97 -3.98
N ARG A 2 -14.16 10.57 -5.22
CA ARG A 2 -12.79 10.64 -5.76
C ARG A 2 -12.22 12.05 -5.97
N THR A 3 -13.08 13.06 -6.13
CA THR A 3 -12.66 14.48 -6.25
C THR A 3 -11.94 14.99 -5.00
N PHE A 4 -12.44 14.67 -3.80
CA PHE A 4 -11.77 15.02 -2.53
C PHE A 4 -10.50 14.18 -2.31
N GLY A 5 -10.49 12.94 -2.83
CA GLY A 5 -9.33 12.05 -2.73
C GLY A 5 -8.14 12.48 -3.60
N LYS A 6 -8.37 13.31 -4.64
CA LYS A 6 -7.30 13.76 -5.53
C LYS A 6 -6.20 14.51 -4.78
N ILE A 7 -6.54 15.37 -3.82
CA ILE A 7 -5.53 16.10 -3.02
C ILE A 7 -4.61 15.12 -2.29
N LYS A 8 -5.17 14.05 -1.70
CA LYS A 8 -4.39 13.02 -1.02
C LYS A 8 -3.51 12.25 -2.00
N PHE A 9 -4.04 11.90 -3.18
CA PHE A 9 -3.26 11.27 -4.24
C PHE A 9 -2.08 12.15 -4.68
N ASP A 10 -2.34 13.42 -4.99
CA ASP A 10 -1.31 14.38 -5.42
C ASP A 10 -0.22 14.53 -4.34
N GLN A 11 -0.62 14.59 -3.06
CA GLN A 11 0.31 14.61 -1.93
C GLN A 11 1.17 13.35 -1.84
N ILE A 12 0.59 12.16 -2.04
CA ILE A 12 1.33 10.89 -2.06
C ILE A 12 2.32 10.89 -3.22
N MET A 13 1.89 11.24 -4.42
CA MET A 13 2.77 11.27 -5.61
C MET A 13 3.94 12.23 -5.43
N ALA A 14 3.72 13.38 -4.79
CA ALA A 14 4.77 14.35 -4.49
C ALA A 14 5.87 13.79 -3.55
N THR A 15 5.58 12.74 -2.77
CA THR A 15 6.60 12.10 -1.91
C THR A 15 7.56 11.20 -2.69
N GLY A 16 7.16 10.70 -3.86
CA GLY A 16 7.90 9.67 -4.60
C GLY A 16 7.95 8.30 -3.91
N ALA A 17 7.12 8.06 -2.89
CA ALA A 17 7.12 6.79 -2.16
C ALA A 17 6.59 5.63 -3.02
N SER A 18 7.33 4.51 -3.04
CA SER A 18 6.90 3.27 -3.72
C SER A 18 5.82 2.51 -2.94
N TYR A 19 5.66 2.80 -1.64
CA TYR A 19 4.70 2.15 -0.76
C TYR A 19 3.92 3.17 0.07
N VAL A 20 2.62 2.91 0.23
CA VAL A 20 1.74 3.63 1.15
C VAL A 20 1.16 2.66 2.16
N ILE A 21 1.54 2.85 3.43
CA ILE A 21 1.16 1.96 4.53
C ILE A 21 -0.09 2.51 5.22
N ALA A 22 -1.19 1.78 5.18
CA ALA A 22 -2.47 2.17 5.76
C ALA A 22 -2.81 1.35 7.02
N PRO A 23 -3.06 1.99 8.18
CA PRO A 23 -3.35 1.28 9.44
C PRO A 23 -4.83 0.89 9.60
N CYS A 24 -5.71 1.29 8.67
CA CYS A 24 -7.15 1.06 8.73
C CYS A 24 -7.65 0.51 7.40
N HIS A 25 -8.58 -0.44 7.43
CA HIS A 25 -9.13 -1.06 6.23
C HIS A 25 -9.79 -0.05 5.28
N ASN A 26 -10.56 0.91 5.81
CA ASN A 26 -11.18 1.95 5.00
C ASN A 26 -10.13 2.89 4.36
N CYS A 27 -9.03 3.17 5.06
CA CYS A 27 -7.93 3.97 4.51
C CYS A 27 -7.20 3.21 3.41
N HIS A 28 -6.91 1.92 3.63
CA HIS A 28 -6.30 1.06 2.62
C HIS A 28 -7.15 1.00 1.36
N SER A 29 -8.44 0.65 1.48
CA SER A 29 -9.37 0.58 0.34
C SER A 29 -9.50 1.92 -0.39
N GLN A 30 -9.61 3.05 0.33
CA GLN A 30 -9.69 4.36 -0.31
C GLN A 30 -8.42 4.72 -1.08
N ILE A 31 -7.24 4.50 -0.49
CA ILE A 31 -5.96 4.85 -1.12
C ILE A 31 -5.68 3.93 -2.32
N HIS A 32 -6.06 2.66 -2.21
CA HIS A 32 -5.98 1.69 -3.29
C HIS A 32 -6.89 2.08 -4.47
N ASP A 33 -8.16 2.44 -4.24
CA ASP A 33 -9.08 2.95 -5.29
C ASP A 33 -8.53 4.21 -5.98
N LEU A 34 -7.87 5.10 -5.21
CA LEU A 34 -7.22 6.28 -5.79
C LEU A 34 -6.01 5.90 -6.65
N ALA A 35 -5.21 4.93 -6.21
CA ALA A 35 -4.05 4.44 -6.96
C ALA A 35 -4.47 3.80 -8.28
N GLU A 36 -5.53 2.99 -8.29
CA GLU A 36 -6.09 2.39 -9.49
C GLU A 36 -6.70 3.45 -10.44
N HIS A 37 -7.42 4.42 -9.88
CA HIS A 37 -8.12 5.41 -10.70
C HIS A 37 -7.18 6.45 -11.35
N TYR A 38 -6.10 6.83 -10.65
CA TYR A 38 -5.16 7.86 -11.09
C TYR A 38 -3.77 7.32 -11.46
N GLU A 39 -3.61 5.99 -11.52
CA GLU A 39 -2.38 5.31 -11.93
C GLU A 39 -1.15 5.68 -11.05
N GLY A 40 -1.31 5.60 -9.73
CA GLY A 40 -0.32 6.09 -8.76
C GLY A 40 1.02 5.36 -8.71
N GLY A 41 1.13 4.16 -9.28
CA GLY A 41 2.38 3.39 -9.33
C GLY A 41 2.96 2.93 -7.97
N TYR A 42 2.31 3.28 -6.85
CA TYR A 42 2.70 2.87 -5.51
C TYR A 42 1.88 1.67 -5.01
N HIS A 43 2.48 0.86 -4.15
CA HIS A 43 1.83 -0.28 -3.49
C HIS A 43 1.11 0.17 -2.21
N THR A 44 -0.21 -0.02 -2.15
CA THR A 44 -0.98 0.27 -0.93
C THR A 44 -1.06 -0.99 -0.08
N VAL A 45 -0.43 -0.97 1.10
CA VAL A 45 -0.31 -2.14 1.99
C VAL A 45 -0.94 -1.87 3.36
N HIS A 46 -1.34 -2.92 4.06
CA HIS A 46 -1.78 -2.80 5.44
C HIS A 46 -0.57 -2.67 6.38
N LEU A 47 -0.73 -1.91 7.46
CA LEU A 47 0.33 -1.78 8.48
C LEU A 47 0.74 -3.14 9.06
N TRP A 48 -0.22 -4.03 9.33
CA TRP A 48 0.07 -5.35 9.89
C TRP A 48 0.93 -6.21 8.96
N THR A 49 0.79 -6.07 7.64
CA THR A 49 1.62 -6.78 6.65
C THR A 49 3.10 -6.46 6.85
N ILE A 50 3.44 -5.17 7.02
CA ILE A 50 4.82 -4.72 7.22
C ILE A 50 5.35 -5.15 8.60
N LEU A 51 4.51 -5.12 9.64
CA LEU A 51 4.91 -5.59 10.97
C LEU A 51 5.22 -7.10 10.97
N CYS A 52 4.33 -7.91 10.39
CA CYS A 52 4.56 -9.36 10.29
C CYS A 52 5.75 -9.70 9.39
N LEU A 53 5.98 -8.94 8.31
CA LEU A 53 7.16 -9.10 7.46
C LEU A 53 8.44 -8.83 8.25
N ALA A 54 8.50 -7.72 8.99
CA ALA A 54 9.65 -7.35 9.81
C ALA A 54 9.94 -8.34 10.95
N MET A 55 8.89 -8.99 11.49
CA MET A 55 9.02 -10.05 12.48
C MET A 55 9.36 -11.44 11.89
N GLY A 56 9.34 -11.59 10.56
CA GLY A 56 9.59 -12.88 9.89
C GLY A 56 8.44 -13.88 10.05
N ILE A 57 7.21 -13.41 10.27
CA ILE A 57 6.03 -14.27 10.50
C ILE A 57 4.90 -14.05 9.47
N LEU A 58 5.16 -13.31 8.40
CA LEU A 58 4.17 -13.07 7.33
C LEU A 58 4.04 -14.30 6.42
N GLY A 59 2.84 -14.86 6.33
CA GLY A 59 2.55 -16.03 5.50
C GLY A 59 2.59 -15.73 4.00
N GLU A 60 2.79 -16.77 3.18
CA GLU A 60 2.88 -16.66 1.72
C GLU A 60 1.63 -16.00 1.09
N ASN A 61 0.44 -16.39 1.55
CA ASN A 61 -0.83 -15.90 1.02
C ASN A 61 -1.19 -14.47 1.47
N GLU A 62 -0.42 -13.87 2.38
CA GLU A 62 -0.68 -12.54 2.96
C GLU A 62 0.09 -11.41 2.25
N ARG A 63 0.81 -11.76 1.17
CA ARG A 63 1.79 -10.90 0.47
C ARG A 63 1.24 -10.21 -0.77
N SER A 64 -0.06 -10.32 -1.05
CA SER A 64 -0.71 -9.89 -2.30
C SER A 64 -0.54 -8.42 -2.67
N TYR A 65 -0.34 -7.54 -1.68
CA TYR A 65 -0.16 -6.10 -1.89
C TYR A 65 1.31 -5.66 -1.91
N LEU A 66 2.26 -6.58 -1.66
CA LEU A 66 3.68 -6.27 -1.74
C LEU A 66 4.12 -6.19 -3.19
N GLY A 67 4.95 -5.19 -3.51
CA GLY A 67 5.75 -5.17 -4.72
C GLY A 67 6.77 -6.31 -4.79
N PRO A 68 7.33 -6.56 -5.98
CA PRO A 68 8.26 -7.66 -6.23
C PRO A 68 9.53 -7.60 -5.36
N ASP A 69 9.91 -6.42 -4.90
CA ASP A 69 11.05 -6.19 -4.01
C ASP A 69 10.84 -6.74 -2.60
N LEU A 70 9.60 -6.82 -2.11
CA LEU A 70 9.29 -7.35 -0.78
C LEU A 70 8.52 -8.67 -0.78
N ALA A 71 7.96 -9.09 -1.93
CA ALA A 71 7.13 -10.28 -2.01
C ALA A 71 7.85 -11.55 -1.53
N GLU A 72 9.13 -11.71 -1.87
CA GLU A 72 9.93 -12.90 -1.52
C GLU A 72 10.77 -12.71 -0.24
N MET A 73 10.67 -11.56 0.43
CA MET A 73 11.51 -11.26 1.59
C MET A 73 11.18 -12.22 2.75
N GLY A 74 12.18 -13.02 3.15
CA GLY A 74 12.10 -13.97 4.27
C GLY A 74 11.36 -15.29 3.97
N LEU A 75 11.07 -15.59 2.70
CA LEU A 75 10.64 -16.91 2.22
C LEU A 75 11.85 -17.71 1.75
#